data_AF-A0A9D7S3T5-F1
#
_entry.id   AF-A0A9D7S3T5-F1
#
_cell.length_a   1.000
_cell.length_b   1.000
_cell.length_c   1.000
_cell.angle_alpha   90.00
_cell.angle_beta   90.00
_cell.angle_gamma   90.00
#
_symmetry.space_group_name_H-M   'P 1'
#
loop_
_entity.id
_entity.type
_entity.pdbx_description
1 polymer ?
#
loop_
_entity_poly.entity_id
_entity_poly.type
_entity_poly.pdbx_seq_one_letter_code
_entity_poly.pdbx_strand_id
1 'polypeptide(L)'
;MPAQRPLNELRLDVWTVDRGLPHNTVLSLAQTADGYLWIGTWEGLVRFDGAHFGQLPESTPLALREAGILALAAAADGSLWIGTMAAASTSTGRVVTAWSANPALICASTSSPCW
;
A
#
# COMPACT_ATOMS: atom_id res chain seq x y z
N MET A 1 8.07 -34.22 3.65
CA MET A 1 7.15 -33.06 3.57
C MET A 1 6.93 -32.58 4.99
N PRO A 2 7.13 -31.29 5.33
CA PRO A 2 6.89 -30.82 6.69
C PRO A 2 5.41 -31.02 7.05
N ALA A 3 5.14 -31.49 8.27
CA ALA A 3 3.79 -31.63 8.79
C ALA A 3 3.12 -30.25 8.84
N GLN A 4 1.91 -30.14 8.28
CA GLN A 4 1.11 -28.91 8.37
C GLN A 4 0.66 -28.71 9.81
N ARG A 5 1.01 -27.57 10.41
CA ARG A 5 0.53 -27.19 11.74
C ARG A 5 -0.95 -26.82 11.68
N PRO A 6 -1.79 -27.33 12.61
CA PRO A 6 -3.19 -26.93 12.67
C PRO A 6 -3.30 -25.44 13.04
N LEU A 7 -4.33 -24.76 12.54
CA LEU A 7 -4.52 -23.32 12.71
C LEU A 7 -4.57 -22.84 14.17
N ASN A 8 -5.01 -23.71 15.09
CA ASN A 8 -5.05 -23.42 16.53
C ASN A 8 -3.66 -23.38 17.20
N GLU A 9 -2.61 -23.81 16.50
CA GLU A 9 -1.21 -23.69 16.94
C GLU A 9 -0.50 -22.48 16.30
N LEU A 10 -1.20 -21.72 15.43
CA LEU A 10 -0.68 -20.49 14.85
C LEU A 10 -1.07 -19.30 15.73
N ARG A 11 -0.12 -18.39 15.95
CA ARG A 11 -0.43 -17.08 16.53
C ARG A 11 -1.18 -16.25 15.48
N LEU A 12 -2.39 -15.84 15.82
CA LEU A 12 -3.21 -14.91 15.04
C LEU A 12 -3.19 -13.56 15.76
N ASP A 13 -2.61 -12.57 15.11
CA ASP A 13 -2.72 -11.18 15.50
C ASP A 13 -3.76 -10.50 14.59
N VAL A 14 -4.59 -9.64 15.18
CA VAL A 14 -5.67 -8.93 14.47
C VAL A 14 -5.38 -7.43 14.52
N TRP A 15 -5.44 -6.78 13.36
CA TRP A 15 -5.37 -5.33 13.21
C TRP A 15 -6.68 -4.81 12.64
N THR A 16 -7.25 -3.80 13.29
CA THR A 16 -8.47 -3.09 12.90
C THR A 16 -8.19 -1.59 12.86
N VAL A 17 -9.21 -0.80 12.55
CA VAL A 17 -9.17 0.68 12.68
C VAL A 17 -8.68 1.14 14.06
N ASP A 18 -9.03 0.41 15.12
CA ASP A 18 -8.59 0.73 16.49
C ASP A 18 -7.08 0.54 16.70
N ARG A 19 -6.41 -0.13 15.75
CA ARG A 19 -4.97 -0.38 15.74
C ARG A 19 -4.24 0.34 14.61
N GLY A 20 -4.87 1.34 13.99
CA GLY A 20 -4.25 2.24 13.01
C GLY A 20 -4.46 1.88 11.54
N LEU A 21 -5.31 0.90 11.23
CA LEU A 21 -5.74 0.65 9.86
C LEU A 21 -6.70 1.77 9.41
N PRO A 22 -6.56 2.37 8.21
CA PRO A 22 -7.48 3.43 7.79
C PRO A 22 -8.92 2.95 7.66
N HIS A 23 -9.11 1.74 7.14
CA HIS A 23 -10.42 1.13 6.97
C HIS A 23 -10.35 -0.40 7.06
N ASN A 24 -11.29 -1.04 7.76
CA ASN A 24 -11.28 -2.49 8.02
C ASN A 24 -11.42 -3.36 6.75
N THR A 25 -12.01 -2.81 5.69
CA THR A 25 -12.13 -3.52 4.41
C THR A 25 -10.86 -3.35 3.59
N VAL A 26 -10.05 -4.40 3.58
CA VAL A 26 -8.86 -4.56 2.74
C VAL A 26 -9.27 -5.11 1.37
N LEU A 27 -8.77 -4.49 0.30
CA LEU A 27 -9.09 -4.83 -1.09
C LEU A 27 -7.88 -5.40 -1.84
N SER A 28 -6.67 -5.01 -1.46
CA SER A 28 -5.45 -5.47 -2.10
C SER A 28 -4.27 -5.45 -1.14
N LEU A 29 -3.28 -6.31 -1.41
CA LEU A 29 -2.05 -6.42 -0.63
C LEU A 29 -0.87 -6.73 -1.54
N ALA A 30 0.26 -6.06 -1.31
CA ALA A 30 1.52 -6.33 -1.98
C ALA A 30 2.69 -6.17 -1.01
N GLN A 31 3.76 -6.94 -1.19
CA GLN A 31 5.01 -6.75 -0.46
C GLN A 31 6.06 -6.16 -1.39
N THR A 32 6.72 -5.10 -0.95
CA THR A 32 7.87 -4.52 -1.67
C THR A 32 9.18 -5.19 -1.24
N ALA A 33 10.23 -5.05 -2.06
CA ALA A 33 11.53 -5.71 -1.82
C ALA A 33 12.24 -5.26 -0.53
N ASP A 34 11.86 -4.11 0.02
CA ASP A 34 12.30 -3.60 1.32
C ASP A 34 11.59 -4.26 2.52
N GLY A 35 10.70 -5.22 2.26
CA GLY A 35 10.03 -6.06 3.27
C GLY A 35 8.69 -5.53 3.76
N TYR A 36 8.31 -4.30 3.41
CA TYR A 36 7.05 -3.70 3.88
C TYR A 36 5.84 -4.25 3.14
N LEU A 37 4.73 -4.35 3.87
CA LEU A 37 3.42 -4.66 3.32
C LEU A 37 2.69 -3.37 2.96
N TRP A 38 2.20 -3.32 1.74
CA TRP A 38 1.31 -2.29 1.23
C TRP A 38 -0.10 -2.85 1.18
N ILE A 39 -1.02 -2.13 1.80
CA ILE A 39 -2.40 -2.58 1.98
C ILE A 39 -3.29 -1.50 1.38
N GLY A 40 -4.06 -1.90 0.38
CA GLY A 40 -5.08 -1.07 -0.23
C GLY A 40 -6.41 -1.26 0.48
N THR A 41 -6.99 -0.16 0.98
CA THR A 41 -8.30 -0.16 1.64
C THR A 41 -9.31 0.65 0.84
N TRP A 42 -10.56 0.70 1.30
CA TRP A 42 -11.56 1.62 0.73
C TRP A 42 -11.24 3.10 0.97
N GLU A 43 -10.47 3.42 2.00
CA GLU A 43 -10.14 4.79 2.39
C GLU A 43 -8.61 4.95 2.40
N GLY A 44 -7.99 4.64 1.26
CA GLY A 44 -6.59 4.90 1.03
C GLY A 44 -5.64 3.73 1.22
N LEU A 45 -4.37 4.04 0.93
CA LEU A 45 -3.22 3.16 1.03
C LEU A 45 -2.62 3.22 2.43
N VAL A 46 -2.13 2.09 2.94
CA VAL A 46 -1.33 2.06 4.17
C VAL A 46 -0.10 1.16 3.99
N ARG A 47 0.99 1.54 4.66
CA ARG A 47 2.22 0.76 4.76
C ARG A 47 2.29 0.10 6.13
N PHE A 48 2.73 -1.15 6.20
CA PHE A 48 2.79 -1.93 7.44
C PHE A 48 4.12 -2.68 7.53
N ASP A 49 4.76 -2.62 8.71
CA ASP A 49 6.10 -3.20 8.95
C ASP A 49 6.08 -4.59 9.59
N GLY A 50 4.89 -5.14 9.86
CA GLY A 50 4.72 -6.40 10.61
C GLY A 50 4.24 -6.21 12.04
N ALA A 51 4.32 -4.99 12.58
CA ALA A 51 3.86 -4.63 13.92
C ALA A 51 3.00 -3.35 13.94
N HIS A 52 3.38 -2.34 13.15
CA HIS A 52 2.77 -1.01 13.11
C HIS A 52 2.45 -0.55 11.69
N PHE A 53 1.39 0.25 11.57
CA PHE A 53 1.12 1.00 10.35
C PHE A 53 2.02 2.23 10.32
N GLY A 54 2.82 2.34 9.26
CA GLY A 54 3.76 3.42 9.05
C GLY A 54 3.11 4.63 8.37
N GLN A 55 3.66 5.81 8.61
CA GLN A 55 3.28 7.00 7.85
C GLN A 55 3.66 6.83 6.38
N LEU A 56 2.74 7.22 5.50
CA LEU A 56 3.02 7.34 4.08
C LEU A 56 4.01 8.49 3.84
N PRO A 57 4.98 8.35 2.92
CA PRO A 57 5.88 9.43 2.55
C PRO A 57 5.10 10.71 2.21
N GLU A 58 5.63 11.90 2.55
CA GLU A 58 4.97 13.17 2.21
C GLU A 58 4.70 13.30 0.72
N SER A 59 5.62 12.80 -0.11
CA SER A 59 5.51 12.71 -1.57
C SER A 59 4.39 11.79 -2.09
N THR A 60 3.68 11.08 -1.21
CA THR A 60 2.53 10.27 -1.60
C THR A 60 1.39 11.18 -2.06
N PRO A 61 0.89 11.04 -3.31
CA PRO A 61 -0.22 11.85 -3.79
C PRO A 61 -1.44 11.75 -2.87
N LEU A 62 -2.12 12.88 -2.63
CA LEU A 62 -3.31 12.93 -1.77
C LEU A 62 -4.40 11.94 -2.22
N ALA A 63 -4.55 11.74 -3.54
CA ALA A 63 -5.48 10.77 -4.10
C ALA A 63 -5.25 9.34 -3.57
N LEU A 64 -4.01 8.96 -3.23
CA LEU A 64 -3.72 7.64 -2.67
C LEU A 64 -4.01 7.53 -1.17
N ARG A 65 -4.14 8.66 -0.48
CA ARG A 65 -4.48 8.73 0.94
C ARG A 65 -5.99 8.63 1.17
N GLU A 66 -6.79 8.99 0.18
CA GLU A 66 -8.25 9.11 0.33
C GLU A 66 -9.05 8.17 -0.58
N ALA A 67 -8.50 7.76 -1.73
CA ALA A 67 -9.24 6.92 -2.68
C ALA A 67 -9.25 5.43 -2.30
N GLY A 68 -10.28 4.72 -2.75
CA GLY A 68 -10.31 3.26 -2.69
C GLY A 68 -9.21 2.64 -3.53
N ILE A 69 -8.34 1.84 -2.91
CA ILE A 69 -7.20 1.21 -3.55
C ILE A 69 -7.54 -0.24 -3.92
N LEU A 70 -7.83 -0.46 -5.20
CA LEU A 70 -8.38 -1.72 -5.71
C LEU A 70 -7.32 -2.76 -6.06
N ALA A 71 -6.12 -2.31 -6.43
CA ALA A 71 -5.06 -3.19 -6.86
C ALA A 71 -3.69 -2.63 -6.48
N LEU A 72 -2.80 -3.52 -6.09
CA LEU A 72 -1.40 -3.25 -5.80
C LEU A 72 -0.53 -4.30 -6.48
N ALA A 73 0.56 -3.87 -7.09
CA ALA A 73 1.58 -4.77 -7.62
C ALA A 73 2.97 -4.20 -7.44
N ALA A 74 3.80 -4.88 -6.66
CA ALA A 74 5.22 -4.56 -6.56
C ALA A 74 5.93 -5.01 -7.83
N ALA A 75 6.79 -4.16 -8.37
CA ALA A 75 7.60 -4.44 -9.54
C ALA A 75 9.06 -4.72 -9.15
N ALA A 76 9.78 -5.42 -10.03
CA ALA A 76 11.17 -5.83 -9.80
C ALA A 76 12.16 -4.66 -9.70
N ASP A 77 11.79 -3.49 -10.23
CA ASP A 77 12.54 -2.24 -10.14
C ASP A 77 12.35 -1.51 -8.79
N GLY A 78 11.53 -2.05 -7.89
CA GLY A 78 11.19 -1.44 -6.60
C GLY A 78 10.01 -0.45 -6.67
N SER A 79 9.35 -0.32 -7.81
CA SER A 79 8.13 0.48 -7.95
C SER A 79 6.91 -0.24 -7.39
N LEU A 80 5.90 0.51 -6.95
CA LEU A 80 4.59 0.00 -6.59
C LEU A 80 3.54 0.55 -7.56
N TRP A 81 2.91 -0.35 -8.31
CA TRP A 81 1.81 -0.01 -9.20
C TRP A 81 0.51 0.00 -8.40
N ILE A 82 -0.25 1.09 -8.53
CA ILE A 82 -1.45 1.32 -7.73
C ILE A 82 -2.63 1.58 -8.65
N GLY A 83 -3.68 0.79 -8.49
CA GLY A 83 -4.97 0.98 -9.15
C GLY A 83 -5.98 1.57 -8.17
N THR A 84 -6.45 2.78 -8.43
CA THR A 84 -7.44 3.47 -7.58
C THR A 84 -8.83 3.45 -8.19
N MET A 85 -9.85 3.58 -7.34
CA MET A 85 -11.19 4.00 -7.73
C MET A 85 -11.19 5.53 -7.80
N ALA A 86 -11.18 6.10 -9.00
CA ALA A 86 -11.26 7.55 -9.15
C ALA A 86 -12.60 8.08 -8.60
N ALA A 87 -12.56 9.18 -7.84
CA ALA A 87 -13.77 9.94 -7.51
C ALA A 87 -14.38 10.50 -8.80
N ALA A 88 -15.70 10.38 -8.92
CA ALA A 88 -16.48 10.64 -10.13
C ALA A 88 -16.59 12.14 -10.50
N SER A 89 -15.50 12.82 -10.81
CA SER A 89 -15.54 14.11 -11.53
C SER A 89 -15.05 14.03 -12.97
N THR A 90 -14.41 12.93 -13.37
CA THR A 90 -14.20 12.57 -14.78
C THR A 90 -14.30 11.06 -14.93
N SER A 91 -15.34 10.62 -15.63
CA SER A 91 -15.55 9.30 -16.24
C SER A 91 -14.62 8.16 -15.77
N THR A 92 -15.15 7.25 -14.94
CA THR A 92 -14.80 5.80 -14.85
C THR A 92 -13.46 5.43 -15.48
N GLY A 93 -12.37 5.88 -14.84
CA GLY A 93 -11.02 5.60 -15.27
C GLY A 93 -10.30 4.84 -14.17
N ARG A 94 -9.85 3.62 -14.45
CA ARG A 94 -8.85 2.95 -13.63
C ARG A 94 -7.55 3.70 -13.83
N VAL A 95 -7.20 4.62 -12.93
CA VAL A 95 -5.91 5.30 -12.98
C VAL A 95 -4.86 4.32 -12.48
N VAL A 96 -3.93 3.96 -13.36
CA VAL A 96 -2.74 3.17 -13.01
C VAL A 96 -1.60 4.17 -12.90
N THR A 97 -1.25 4.54 -11.68
CA THR A 97 -0.06 5.37 -11.42
C THR A 97 1.04 4.46 -10.91
N ALA A 98 2.21 4.52 -11.56
CA ALA A 98 3.42 4.00 -10.95
C ALA A 98 3.84 5.00 -9.87
N TRP A 99 3.83 4.56 -8.61
CA TRP A 99 4.35 5.35 -7.51
C TRP A 99 5.49 4.55 -6.88
N SER A 100 6.67 5.16 -6.80
CA SER A 100 7.78 4.50 -6.13
C SER A 100 7.71 4.76 -4.63
N ALA A 101 7.69 3.69 -3.85
CA ALA A 101 7.87 3.74 -2.40
C ALA A 101 9.33 3.93 -1.99
N ASN A 102 10.27 3.83 -2.94
CA ASN A 102 11.69 3.91 -2.68
C ASN A 102 12.13 5.39 -2.66
N PRO A 103 12.55 5.95 -1.52
CA PRO A 103 12.96 7.34 -1.43
C PRO A 103 14.08 7.69 -2.42
N ALA A 104 14.95 6.75 -2.78
CA ALA A 104 16.00 6.97 -3.79
C ALA A 104 15.46 7.14 -5.22
N LEU A 105 14.31 6.51 -5.54
CA LEU A 105 13.69 6.59 -6.87
C LEU A 105 12.68 7.73 -6.98
N ILE A 106 12.07 8.15 -5.87
CA ILE A 106 11.20 9.34 -5.81
C ILE A 106 11.99 10.58 -6.26
N CYS A 107 13.22 10.74 -5.75
CA CYS A 107 14.12 11.84 -6.10
C CYS A 107 14.50 11.89 -7.60
N ALA A 108 14.50 10.76 -8.30
CA ALA A 108 14.88 10.69 -9.71
C ALA A 108 13.71 11.00 -10.67
N SER A 109 12.46 10.93 -10.19
CA SER A 109 11.26 11.07 -11.02
C SER A 109 10.61 12.45 -10.97
N THR A 110 10.90 13.23 -9.92
CA THR A 110 10.48 14.63 -9.79
C THR A 110 11.63 15.55 -10.15
N SER A 111 11.41 16.58 -10.95
CA SER A 111 12.40 17.63 -11.28
C SER A 111 12.79 18.54 -10.09
N SER A 112 12.71 18.03 -8.86
CA SER A 112 12.98 18.74 -7.62
C SER A 112 14.09 18.02 -6.85
N PRO A 113 15.13 18.73 -6.38
CA PRO A 113 16.24 18.10 -5.69
C PRO A 113 15.81 17.68 -4.28
N CYS A 114 16.19 16.46 -3.91
CA CYS A 114 16.08 15.98 -2.54
C CYS A 114 17.18 16.61 -1.68
N TRP A 115 16.77 17.39 -0.68
CA TRP A 115 17.59 17.82 0.44
C TRP A 115 17.06 17.15 1.71
#